data_AF-A0A1X0VC43-F1
#
_entry.id   AF-A0A1X0VC43-F1
#
_cell.length_a   1.000
_cell.length_b   1.000
_cell.length_c   1.000
_cell.angle_alpha   90.00
_cell.angle_beta   90.00
_cell.angle_gamma   90.00
#
_symmetry.space_group_name_H-M   'P 1'
#
loop_
_entity.id
_entity.type
_entity.pdbx_description
1 polymer ?
#
loop_
_entity_poly.entity_id
_entity_poly.type
_entity_poly.pdbx_seq_one_letter_code
_entity_poly.pdbx_strand_id
1 'polypeptide(L)'
;MFGLILQSTILIGMQRPGTDSLPTSIRNQLNLRINMGVPTPEVKRMMFPDTQKEFHPLSNDLKGWGFIQSGNEEVRSFFAPEIPKDFNLHEYMREQIAKREVA
;
A
#
# COMPACT_ATOMS: atom_id res chain seq x y z
N MET A 1 -8.36 6.41 16.00
CA MET A 1 -8.40 7.85 16.35
C MET A 1 -7.22 8.36 17.20
N PHE A 2 -6.26 7.52 17.64
CA PHE A 2 -5.06 7.98 18.39
C PHE A 2 -3.85 8.37 17.54
N GLY A 3 -3.72 7.90 16.29
CA GLY A 3 -2.52 8.12 15.46
C GLY A 3 -2.32 9.56 14.95
N LEU A 4 -3.41 10.30 14.70
CA LEU A 4 -3.32 11.67 14.18
C LEU A 4 -2.85 12.69 15.23
N ILE A 5 -3.04 12.41 16.53
CA ILE A 5 -2.61 13.30 17.61
C ILE A 5 -1.11 13.14 17.91
N LEU A 6 -0.54 11.96 17.62
CA LEU A 6 0.89 11.64 17.79
C LEU A 6 1.73 11.75 16.50
N GLN A 7 1.16 12.24 15.39
CA GLN A 7 1.80 12.24 14.06
C GLN A 7 2.42 10.89 13.66
N SER A 8 1.82 9.77 14.09
CA SER A 8 2.32 8.43 13.77
C SER A 8 1.62 7.87 12.54
N THR A 9 2.41 7.48 11.54
CA THR A 9 1.92 6.80 10.33
C THR A 9 2.17 5.31 10.48
N ILE A 10 1.13 4.50 10.33
CA ILE A 10 1.22 3.03 10.38
C ILE A 10 1.16 2.52 8.94
N LEU A 11 2.21 1.83 8.50
CA LEU A 11 2.18 1.00 7.30
C LEU A 11 2.05 -0.47 7.70
N ILE A 12 1.13 -1.17 7.05
CA ILE A 12 0.92 -2.61 7.23
C ILE A 12 1.14 -3.29 5.88
N GLY A 13 2.13 -4.18 5.82
CA GLY A 13 2.41 -5.02 4.66
C GLY A 13 1.97 -6.45 4.91
N MET A 14 1.23 -7.05 3.97
CA MET A 14 0.76 -8.44 4.07
C MET A 14 0.85 -9.11 2.70
N GLN A 15 1.33 -10.36 2.65
CA GLN A 15 1.39 -11.12 1.40
C GLN A 15 0.07 -11.78 1.04
N ARG A 16 -0.65 -12.32 2.03
CA ARG A 16 -1.98 -12.93 1.86
C ARG A 16 -2.87 -12.46 3.01
N PRO A 17 -3.58 -11.34 2.83
CA PRO A 17 -4.49 -10.89 3.87
C PRO A 17 -5.69 -11.85 3.87
N GLY A 18 -5.98 -12.43 5.04
CA GLY A 18 -7.21 -13.20 5.33
C GLY A 18 -8.15 -12.42 6.24
N THR A 19 -9.41 -12.86 6.36
CA THR A 19 -10.43 -12.24 7.22
C THR A 19 -10.02 -12.15 8.68
N ASP A 20 -9.19 -13.10 9.14
CA ASP A 20 -8.74 -13.20 10.53
C ASP A 20 -7.49 -12.36 10.79
N SER A 21 -6.82 -11.92 9.72
CA SER A 21 -5.51 -11.27 9.79
C SER A 21 -5.60 -9.75 9.91
N LEU A 22 -6.73 -9.16 9.53
CA LEU A 22 -6.98 -7.71 9.60
C LEU A 22 -8.39 -7.45 10.14
N PRO A 23 -8.53 -7.09 11.43
CA PRO A 23 -9.83 -6.76 12.01
C PRO A 23 -10.50 -5.62 11.26
N THR A 24 -11.83 -5.69 11.10
CA THR A 24 -12.63 -4.64 10.44
C THR A 24 -12.41 -3.25 11.01
N SER A 25 -12.22 -3.14 12.33
CA SER A 25 -11.95 -1.88 13.03
C SER A 25 -10.64 -1.19 12.60
N ILE A 26 -9.61 -1.98 12.25
CA ILE A 26 -8.35 -1.46 11.72
C ILE A 26 -8.49 -1.13 10.24
N ARG A 27 -9.11 -2.02 9.45
CA ARG A 27 -9.35 -1.81 8.01
C ARG A 27 -10.09 -0.50 7.72
N ASN A 28 -11.10 -0.18 8.53
CA ASN A 28 -11.89 1.05 8.36
C ASN A 28 -11.12 2.33 8.74
N GLN A 29 -10.00 2.22 9.46
CA GLN A 29 -9.15 3.35 9.82
C GLN A 29 -7.97 3.55 8.85
N LEU A 30 -7.77 2.64 7.89
CA LEU A 30 -6.72 2.78 6.88
C LEU A 30 -7.20 3.68 5.74
N ASN A 31 -6.60 4.87 5.65
CA ASN A 31 -6.86 5.81 4.55
C ASN A 31 -6.16 5.42 3.26
N LEU A 32 -5.04 4.70 3.30
CA LEU A 32 -4.33 4.29 2.09
C LEU A 32 -4.36 2.77 1.96
N ARG A 33 -4.83 2.29 0.81
CA ARG A 33 -4.93 0.86 0.52
C ARG A 33 -4.27 0.58 -0.81
N ILE A 34 -3.28 -0.32 -0.79
CA ILE A 34 -2.50 -0.71 -1.95
C ILE A 34 -2.57 -2.23 -2.08
N ASN A 35 -2.88 -2.71 -3.28
CA ASN A 35 -2.80 -4.12 -3.62
C ASN A 35 -1.96 -4.30 -4.88
N MET A 36 -0.94 -5.15 -4.83
CA MET A 36 -0.09 -5.45 -5.99
C MET A 36 -0.67 -6.62 -6.77
N GLY A 37 -0.65 -6.53 -8.11
CA GLY A 37 -1.18 -7.56 -8.99
C GLY A 37 -2.71 -7.62 -9.04
N VAL A 38 -3.25 -8.76 -9.49
CA VAL A 38 -4.69 -9.01 -9.53
C VAL A 38 -5.15 -9.62 -8.21
N PRO A 39 -5.94 -8.92 -7.39
CA PRO A 39 -6.48 -9.52 -6.17
C PRO A 39 -7.52 -10.59 -6.50
N THR A 40 -7.59 -11.62 -5.67
CA THR A 40 -8.74 -12.55 -5.71
C THR A 40 -10.02 -11.79 -5.35
N PRO A 41 -11.22 -12.27 -5.76
CA PRO A 41 -12.49 -11.60 -5.44
C PRO A 41 -12.72 -11.38 -3.93
N GLU A 42 -12.16 -12.26 -3.09
CA GLU A 42 -12.19 -12.15 -1.63
C GLU A 42 -11.30 -11.00 -1.14
N VAL A 43 -10.04 -10.96 -1.59
CA VAL A 43 -9.09 -9.89 -1.23
C VAL A 43 -9.58 -8.54 -1.76
N LYS A 44 -10.18 -8.51 -2.96
CA LYS A 44 -10.81 -7.33 -3.53
C LYS A 44 -11.89 -6.79 -2.60
N ARG A 45 -12.86 -7.62 -2.19
CA ARG A 45 -13.94 -7.20 -1.28
C ARG A 45 -13.43 -6.73 0.07
N MET A 46 -12.33 -7.33 0.55
CA MET A 46 -11.72 -6.92 1.81
C MET A 46 -10.96 -5.59 1.72
N MET A 47 -10.19 -5.38 0.66
CA MET A 47 -9.36 -4.19 0.49
C MET A 47 -10.18 -3.00 -0.04
N PHE A 48 -11.13 -3.27 -0.92
CA PHE A 48 -11.92 -2.27 -1.64
C PHE A 48 -13.42 -2.62 -1.56
N PRO A 49 -14.03 -2.55 -0.37
CA PRO A 49 -15.42 -2.98 -0.16
C PRO A 49 -16.43 -2.15 -0.98
N ASP A 50 -16.13 -0.88 -1.21
CA ASP A 50 -17.05 0.07 -1.86
C ASP A 50 -16.83 0.17 -3.39
N THR A 51 -15.88 -0.59 -3.96
CA THR A 51 -15.60 -0.52 -5.39
C THR A 51 -16.48 -1.47 -6.20
N GLN A 52 -17.18 -0.93 -7.20
CA GLN A 52 -17.90 -1.71 -8.20
C GLN A 52 -17.06 -1.98 -9.46
N LYS A 53 -15.85 -1.40 -9.56
CA LYS A 53 -14.97 -1.57 -10.72
C LYS A 53 -14.49 -3.00 -10.84
N GLU A 54 -14.58 -3.59 -12.03
CA GLU A 54 -13.87 -4.82 -12.33
C GLU A 54 -12.37 -4.54 -12.48
N PHE A 55 -11.57 -5.39 -11.87
CA PHE A 55 -10.11 -5.31 -11.97
C PHE A 55 -9.68 -6.24 -13.08
N HIS A 56 -9.38 -5.67 -14.24
CA HIS A 56 -8.83 -6.42 -15.34
C HIS A 56 -7.31 -6.52 -15.18
N PRO A 57 -6.71 -7.72 -15.27
CA PRO A 57 -5.26 -7.85 -15.38
C PRO A 57 -4.77 -7.03 -16.58
N LEU A 58 -3.79 -6.15 -16.37
CA LEU A 58 -3.08 -5.55 -17.50
C LEU A 58 -2.18 -6.58 -18.20
N SER A 59 -1.54 -7.45 -17.43
CA SER A 59 -0.84 -8.67 -17.89
C SER A 59 -0.36 -9.44 -16.64
N ASN A 60 -0.34 -10.77 -16.71
CA ASN A 60 0.15 -11.61 -15.61
C ASN A 60 1.67 -11.50 -15.39
N ASP A 61 2.42 -11.05 -16.41
CA ASP A 61 3.88 -10.95 -16.38
C ASP A 61 4.39 -9.55 -15.99
N LEU A 62 3.48 -8.60 -15.81
CA LEU A 62 3.80 -7.20 -15.57
C LEU A 62 4.10 -6.96 -14.08
N LYS A 63 5.39 -6.96 -13.74
CA LYS A 63 5.86 -6.65 -12.38
C LYS A 63 5.67 -5.17 -12.06
N GLY A 64 5.34 -4.89 -10.79
CA GLY A 64 5.20 -3.52 -10.28
C GLY A 64 3.83 -2.88 -10.54
N TRP A 65 2.89 -3.55 -11.20
CA TRP A 65 1.53 -3.03 -11.34
C TRP A 65 0.63 -3.42 -10.16
N GLY A 66 -0.32 -2.54 -9.83
CA GLY A 66 -1.32 -2.81 -8.80
C GLY A 66 -2.46 -1.79 -8.78
N PHE A 67 -3.23 -1.83 -7.71
CA PHE A 67 -4.37 -0.96 -7.43
C PHE A 67 -4.15 -0.16 -6.16
N ILE A 68 -4.56 1.10 -6.18
CA ILE A 68 -4.45 2.05 -5.07
C ILE A 68 -5.79 2.75 -4.83
N GLN A 69 -6.13 2.91 -3.55
CA GLN A 69 -7.24 3.73 -3.09
C GLN A 69 -6.77 4.62 -1.95
N SER A 70 -7.09 5.91 -2.06
CA SER A 70 -6.83 6.91 -1.02
C SER A 70 -8.17 7.43 -0.50
N GLY A 71 -8.41 7.29 0.80
CA GLY A 71 -9.67 7.62 1.46
C GLY A 71 -10.86 6.95 0.78
N ASN A 72 -11.83 7.76 0.38
CA ASN A 72 -13.04 7.34 -0.33
C ASN A 72 -12.96 7.59 -1.85
N GLU A 73 -11.77 7.85 -2.39
CA GLU A 73 -11.60 8.02 -3.83
C GLU A 73 -11.84 6.72 -4.59
N GLU A 74 -12.04 6.86 -5.91
CA GLU A 74 -12.15 5.72 -6.79
C GLU A 74 -10.82 4.95 -6.86
N VAL A 75 -10.89 3.62 -6.92
CA VAL A 75 -9.70 2.77 -7.06
C VAL A 75 -9.05 3.00 -8.42
N ARG A 76 -7.74 3.24 -8.43
CA ARG A 76 -6.93 3.48 -9.63
C ARG A 76 -5.87 2.40 -9.79
N SER A 77 -5.52 2.12 -11.04
CA SER A 77 -4.32 1.33 -11.35
C SER A 77 -3.08 2.20 -11.22
N PHE A 78 -2.01 1.65 -10.66
CA PHE A 78 -0.72 2.33 -10.55
C PHE A 78 0.44 1.39 -10.91
N PHE A 79 1.58 2.00 -11.21
CA PHE A 79 2.84 1.31 -11.41
C PHE A 79 3.83 1.77 -10.34
N ALA A 80 4.34 0.82 -9.56
CA ALA A 80 5.41 1.05 -8.62
C ALA A 80 6.74 1.23 -9.39
N PRO A 81 7.54 2.25 -9.06
CA PRO A 81 8.86 2.39 -9.63
C PRO A 81 9.75 1.21 -9.20
N GLU A 82 10.58 0.71 -10.11
CA GLU A 82 11.58 -0.30 -9.80
C GLU A 82 12.77 0.36 -9.10
N ILE A 83 13.14 -0.17 -7.93
CA ILE A 83 14.35 0.25 -7.24
C ILE A 83 15.51 -0.57 -7.81
N PRO A 84 16.59 0.08 -8.30
CA PRO A 84 17.78 -0.62 -8.79
C PRO A 84 18.34 -1.61 -7.76
N LYS A 85 18.82 -2.77 -8.20
CA LYS A 85 19.30 -3.83 -7.30
C LYS A 85 20.53 -3.45 -6.48
N ASP A 86 21.32 -2.53 -7.03
CA ASP A 86 22.51 -1.93 -6.44
C ASP A 86 22.17 -0.76 -5.49
N PHE A 87 20.91 -0.34 -5.41
CA PHE A 87 20.50 0.72 -4.50
C PHE A 87 20.53 0.24 -3.04
N ASN A 88 21.44 0.82 -2.25
CA ASN A 88 21.53 0.56 -0.83
C ASN A 88 20.64 1.54 -0.03
N LEU A 89 19.44 1.08 0.34
CA LEU A 89 18.50 1.88 1.13
C LEU A 89 19.08 2.33 2.48
N HIS A 90 19.90 1.50 3.13
CA HIS A 90 20.48 1.83 4.43
C HIS A 90 21.49 2.98 4.33
N GLU A 91 22.31 2.97 3.28
CA GLU A 91 23.27 4.02 2.99
C GLU A 91 22.56 5.33 2.66
N TYR A 92 21.58 5.28 1.75
CA TYR A 92 20.77 6.44 1.40
C TYR A 92 20.11 7.06 2.65
N MET A 93 19.45 6.26 3.49
CA MET A 93 18.80 6.77 4.70
C MET A 93 19.79 7.40 5.67
N ARG A 94 20.97 6.79 5.88
CA ARG A 94 22.01 7.34 6.75
C ARG A 94 22.48 8.72 6.26
N GLU A 95 22.74 8.86 4.97
CA GLU A 95 23.14 10.15 4.39
C GLU A 95 22.06 11.23 4.54
N GLN A 96 20.79 10.88 4.31
CA GLN A 96 19.69 11.85 4.41
C GLN A 96 19.43 12.29 5.85
N ILE A 97 19.57 11.38 6.83
CA ILE A 97 19.48 11.72 8.26
C ILE A 97 20.63 12.63 8.65
N ALA A 98 21.87 12.29 8.27
CA ALA A 98 23.04 13.13 8.56
C ALA A 98 22.90 14.55 7.98
N LYS A 99 22.35 14.69 6.77
CA LYS A 99 22.07 16.00 6.15
C LYS A 99 21.02 16.81 6.91
N ARG A 100 20.09 16.17 7.63
CA ARG A 100 19.07 16.84 8.44
C ARG A 100 19.58 17.29 9.80
N GLU A 101 20.59 16.65 10.36
CA GLU A 101 21.19 17.06 11.65
C GLU A 101 22.14 18.26 11.52
N VAL A 102 22.60 18.55 10.29
CA VAL A 102 23.51 19.66 9.99
C VAL A 102 22.76 20.94 9.54
N ALA A 103 21.46 20.84 9.28
CA ALA A 103 20.58 21.95 8.90
C ALA A 103 19.77 22.47 10.09
#